data_AF-A0A3S3QR22-F1
#
_entry.id   AF-A0A3S3QR22-F1
#
_cell.length_a   1.000
_cell.length_b   1.000
_cell.length_c   1.000
_cell.angle_alpha   90.00
_cell.angle_beta   90.00
_cell.angle_gamma   90.00
#
_symmetry.space_group_name_H-M   'P 1'
#
loop_
_entity.id
_entity.type
_entity.pdbx_description
1 polymer ?
#
loop_
_entity_poly.entity_id
_entity_poly.type
_entity_poly.pdbx_seq_one_letter_code
_entity_poly.pdbx_strand_id
1 'polypeptide(L)'
;MAQKAKEKKMLNKKKLFRGGRTIRGKLLFWLLIISLVPMAAIGFVSYKYSSSSLQRQSFEQLETTLAFQYQALRRYFDEQGKKLENISGTMQAFQEEAYTKLSAVRALQKRQVKSYFKMRFEDVKMFGESPQQQQVFSDLLNNTSIKPSVEPNAELGVELSAEPGAEASIEPSADFVEFLQDWLVNRDFDSITLLNHDGKVVFSTDGNVERGAPVKEGTSEWEAVQKGMLETRFIDYRLSSFSGLEHVAYFSTPLFNADQSPGLLLFRLKDNALDSIMKDTTGLGETGETTWSVWMVCFDPTLAISRNQPSPTPPFLLILKALFMRWLARTERQQL
;
A
#
# COMPACT_ATOMS: atom_id res chain seq x y z
N MET A 1 85.96 -49.60 -35.68
CA MET A 1 87.03 -48.68 -35.18
C MET A 1 86.65 -47.89 -33.90
N ALA A 2 85.64 -48.31 -33.12
CA ALA A 2 85.16 -47.54 -31.95
C ALA A 2 85.68 -48.02 -30.57
N GLN A 3 86.38 -49.16 -30.49
CA GLN A 3 86.92 -49.68 -29.22
C GLN A 3 88.26 -49.04 -28.81
N LYS A 4 89.10 -48.63 -29.76
CA LYS A 4 90.40 -47.98 -29.46
C LYS A 4 90.28 -46.56 -28.87
N ALA A 5 89.12 -45.91 -29.00
CA ALA A 5 88.88 -44.56 -28.47
C ALA A 5 88.41 -44.56 -26.99
N LYS A 6 87.73 -45.63 -26.54
CA LYS A 6 87.30 -45.78 -25.13
C LYS A 6 88.46 -46.17 -24.20
N GLU A 7 89.41 -46.97 -24.70
CA GLU A 7 90.58 -47.40 -23.93
C GLU A 7 91.56 -46.25 -23.63
N LYS A 8 91.75 -45.30 -24.57
CA LYS A 8 92.55 -44.09 -24.34
C LYS A 8 91.97 -43.15 -23.29
N LYS A 9 90.63 -43.07 -23.15
CA LYS A 9 89.99 -42.25 -22.11
C LYS A 9 90.06 -42.87 -20.71
N MET A 10 90.05 -44.20 -20.61
CA MET A 10 90.22 -44.93 -19.33
C MET A 10 91.68 -44.89 -18.84
N LEU A 11 92.67 -44.93 -19.73
CA LEU A 11 94.09 -44.82 -19.37
C LEU A 11 94.49 -43.41 -18.92
N ASN A 12 93.79 -42.36 -19.38
CA ASN A 12 94.10 -40.98 -18.97
C ASN A 12 93.49 -40.60 -17.61
N LYS A 13 92.37 -41.22 -17.20
CA LYS A 13 91.73 -40.97 -15.89
C LYS A 13 92.53 -41.58 -14.73
N LYS A 14 93.25 -42.69 -14.96
CA LYS A 14 94.19 -43.28 -13.98
C LYS A 14 95.51 -42.50 -13.84
N LYS A 15 95.84 -41.60 -14.78
CA LYS A 15 97.04 -40.74 -14.69
C LYS A 15 96.85 -39.53 -13.78
N LEU A 16 95.62 -39.12 -13.48
CA LEU A 16 95.36 -37.98 -12.59
C LEU A 16 95.60 -38.30 -11.09
N PHE A 17 95.66 -39.59 -10.72
CA PHE A 17 95.75 -40.03 -9.32
C PHE A 17 97.10 -40.67 -8.91
N ARG A 18 98.11 -40.67 -9.79
CA ARG A 18 99.47 -41.16 -9.47
C ARG A 18 100.53 -40.06 -9.37
N GLY A 19 100.12 -38.80 -9.22
CA GLY A 19 101.00 -37.68 -8.89
C GLY A 19 101.28 -37.62 -7.38
N GLY A 20 102.16 -38.48 -6.88
CA GLY A 20 102.48 -38.48 -5.44
C GLY A 20 103.46 -39.56 -4.99
N ARG A 21 104.69 -39.55 -5.50
CA ARG A 21 105.84 -40.15 -4.79
C ARG A 21 106.89 -39.09 -4.43
N THR A 22 106.42 -37.92 -4.02
CA THR A 22 107.22 -36.93 -3.30
C THR A 22 106.62 -36.78 -1.90
N ILE A 23 107.48 -36.68 -0.89
CA ILE A 23 107.12 -36.70 0.55
C ILE A 23 106.02 -35.66 0.87
N ARG A 24 106.01 -34.55 0.15
CA ARG A 24 105.05 -33.45 0.27
C ARG A 24 103.59 -33.86 -0.02
N GLY A 25 103.35 -34.78 -0.96
CA GLY A 25 101.99 -35.22 -1.32
C GLY A 25 101.33 -36.13 -0.27
N LYS A 26 102.12 -37.00 0.38
CA LYS A 26 101.64 -37.85 1.47
C LYS A 26 101.27 -37.04 2.72
N LEU A 27 102.04 -36.00 3.02
CA LEU A 27 101.77 -35.08 4.13
C LEU A 27 100.45 -34.30 3.89
N LEU A 28 100.26 -33.75 2.68
CA LEU A 28 99.04 -33.04 2.30
C LEU A 28 97.78 -33.93 2.34
N PHE A 29 97.91 -35.20 1.96
CA PHE A 29 96.79 -36.14 1.99
C PHE A 29 96.31 -36.47 3.42
N TRP A 30 97.24 -36.69 4.36
CA TRP A 30 96.89 -36.91 5.77
C TRP A 30 96.25 -35.66 6.41
N LEU A 31 96.75 -34.47 6.06
CA LEU A 31 96.18 -33.20 6.51
C LEU A 31 94.75 -32.98 5.98
N LEU A 32 94.47 -33.40 4.74
CA LEU A 32 93.13 -33.30 4.15
C LEU A 32 92.14 -34.24 4.84
N ILE A 33 92.55 -35.45 5.18
CA ILE A 33 91.69 -36.41 5.89
C ILE A 33 91.35 -35.89 7.30
N ILE A 34 92.31 -35.32 8.02
CA ILE A 34 92.10 -34.92 9.41
C ILE A 34 91.16 -33.72 9.55
N SER A 35 91.04 -32.87 8.53
CA SER A 35 90.08 -31.75 8.51
C SER A 35 88.74 -32.12 7.87
N LEU A 36 88.74 -32.96 6.83
CA LEU A 36 87.54 -33.28 6.07
C LEU A 36 86.61 -34.24 6.80
N VAL A 37 87.16 -35.25 7.48
CA VAL A 37 86.37 -36.27 8.19
C VAL A 37 85.52 -35.66 9.32
N PRO A 38 86.08 -34.88 10.28
CA PRO A 38 85.27 -34.28 11.34
C PRO A 38 84.26 -33.25 10.78
N MET A 39 84.62 -32.50 9.74
CA MET A 39 83.70 -31.56 9.08
C MET A 39 82.51 -32.28 8.42
N ALA A 40 82.76 -33.41 7.77
CA ALA A 40 81.71 -34.23 7.18
C ALA A 40 80.81 -34.88 8.25
N ALA A 41 81.41 -35.34 9.36
CA ALA A 41 80.66 -35.91 10.48
C ALA A 41 79.74 -34.86 11.13
N ILE A 42 80.28 -33.66 11.42
CA ILE A 42 79.49 -32.53 11.96
C ILE A 42 78.39 -32.12 10.97
N GLY A 43 78.70 -32.03 9.67
CA GLY A 43 77.72 -31.73 8.64
C GLY A 43 76.58 -32.75 8.58
N PHE A 44 76.89 -34.05 8.67
CA PHE A 44 75.89 -35.10 8.64
C PHE A 44 74.99 -35.11 9.88
N VAL A 45 75.59 -34.94 11.07
CA VAL A 45 74.85 -34.83 12.34
C VAL A 45 73.97 -33.58 12.32
N SER A 46 74.53 -32.44 11.95
CA SER A 46 73.80 -31.17 11.85
C SER A 46 72.65 -31.25 10.85
N TYR A 47 72.86 -31.91 9.70
CA TYR A 47 71.81 -32.13 8.70
C TYR A 47 70.67 -32.98 9.26
N LYS A 48 70.99 -34.07 9.95
CA LYS A 48 69.98 -34.96 10.56
C LYS A 48 69.18 -34.25 11.66
N TYR A 49 69.85 -33.54 12.57
CA TYR A 49 69.17 -32.83 13.66
C TYR A 49 68.38 -31.61 13.17
N SER A 50 68.98 -30.77 12.33
CA SER A 50 68.33 -29.54 11.82
C SER A 50 67.10 -29.85 10.97
N SER A 51 67.13 -30.94 10.20
CA SER A 51 65.96 -31.37 9.44
C SER A 51 64.79 -31.74 10.35
N SER A 52 65.06 -32.46 11.46
CA SER A 52 64.02 -32.88 12.40
C SER A 52 63.42 -31.72 13.20
N SER A 53 64.23 -30.72 13.57
CA SER A 53 63.75 -29.54 14.31
C SER A 53 62.93 -28.60 13.42
N LEU A 54 63.34 -28.39 12.16
CA LEU A 54 62.59 -27.56 11.21
C LEU A 54 61.25 -28.18 10.85
N GLN A 55 61.20 -29.51 10.69
CA GLN A 55 59.96 -30.23 10.44
C GLN A 55 59.01 -30.08 11.63
N ARG A 56 59.48 -30.31 12.87
CA ARG A 56 58.68 -30.15 14.08
C ARG A 56 58.14 -28.72 14.24
N GLN A 57 59.00 -27.72 14.03
CA GLN A 57 58.62 -26.31 14.09
C GLN A 57 57.56 -25.95 13.04
N SER A 58 57.69 -26.48 11.81
CA SER A 58 56.69 -26.28 10.75
C SER A 58 55.34 -26.94 11.08
N PHE A 59 55.35 -28.13 11.70
CA PHE A 59 54.12 -28.79 12.14
C PHE A 59 53.45 -28.06 13.31
N GLU A 60 54.21 -27.64 14.32
CA GLU A 60 53.69 -26.86 15.45
C GLU A 60 53.14 -25.50 14.99
N GLN A 61 53.77 -24.86 14.00
CA GLN A 61 53.25 -23.64 13.36
C GLN A 61 51.97 -23.91 12.56
N LEU A 62 51.87 -25.04 11.85
CA LEU A 62 50.62 -25.41 11.18
C LEU A 62 49.49 -25.67 12.19
N GLU A 63 49.77 -26.39 13.26
CA GLU A 63 48.78 -26.72 14.29
C GLU A 63 48.29 -25.47 15.01
N THR A 64 49.19 -24.55 15.37
CA THR A 64 48.84 -23.27 16.01
C THR A 64 48.08 -22.33 15.07
N THR A 65 48.46 -22.27 13.79
CA THR A 65 47.72 -21.47 12.79
C THR A 65 46.34 -22.05 12.51
N LEU A 66 46.20 -23.38 12.40
CA LEU A 66 44.90 -24.03 12.27
C LEU A 66 44.04 -23.85 13.51
N ALA A 67 44.61 -23.95 14.71
CA ALA A 67 43.89 -23.69 15.96
C ALA A 67 43.42 -22.23 16.05
N PHE A 68 44.26 -21.27 15.65
CA PHE A 68 43.91 -19.85 15.61
C PHE A 68 42.81 -19.57 14.58
N GLN A 69 42.90 -20.16 13.38
CA GLN A 69 41.88 -20.03 12.34
C GLN A 69 40.55 -20.66 12.78
N TYR A 70 40.57 -21.83 13.39
CA TYR A 70 39.37 -22.47 13.94
C TYR A 70 38.72 -21.62 15.03
N GLN A 71 39.52 -21.07 15.94
CA GLN A 71 39.00 -20.20 17.00
C GLN A 71 38.46 -18.87 16.44
N ALA A 72 39.13 -18.27 15.46
CA ALA A 72 38.66 -17.07 14.78
C ALA A 72 37.34 -17.31 14.05
N LEU A 73 37.21 -18.46 13.36
CA LEU A 73 35.99 -18.86 12.67
C LEU A 73 34.84 -19.08 13.66
N ARG A 74 35.11 -19.75 14.79
CA ARG A 74 34.10 -19.96 15.84
C ARG A 74 33.64 -18.64 16.46
N ARG A 75 34.58 -17.74 16.77
CA ARG A 75 34.25 -16.39 17.26
C ARG A 75 33.43 -15.60 16.24
N TYR A 76 33.78 -15.67 14.96
CA TYR A 76 33.01 -15.03 13.89
C TYR A 76 31.57 -15.52 13.87
N PHE A 77 31.34 -16.84 13.86
CA PHE A 77 29.98 -17.40 13.87
C PHE A 77 29.21 -17.09 15.15
N ASP A 78 29.86 -17.11 16.33
CA ASP A 78 29.23 -16.70 17.58
C ASP A 78 28.84 -15.21 17.56
N GLU A 79 29.69 -14.34 17.00
CA GLU A 79 29.39 -12.91 16.82
C GLU A 79 28.27 -12.69 15.80
N GLN A 80 28.23 -13.45 14.70
CA GLN A 80 27.11 -13.39 13.75
C GLN A 80 25.81 -13.86 14.40
N GLY A 81 25.85 -14.92 15.20
CA GLY A 81 24.70 -15.41 15.97
C GLY A 81 24.18 -14.34 16.93
N LYS A 82 25.06 -13.71 17.72
CA LYS A 82 24.72 -12.60 18.63
C LYS A 82 24.19 -11.37 17.89
N LYS A 83 24.75 -11.04 16.72
CA LYS A 83 24.26 -9.94 15.87
C LYS A 83 22.87 -10.25 15.33
N LEU A 84 22.63 -11.47 14.86
CA LEU A 84 21.32 -11.92 14.39
C LEU A 84 20.28 -11.92 15.51
N GLU A 85 20.66 -12.34 16.72
CA GLU A 85 19.79 -12.28 17.91
C GLU A 85 19.42 -10.84 18.27
N ASN A 86 20.39 -9.92 18.31
CA ASN A 86 20.12 -8.50 18.53
C ASN A 86 19.26 -7.90 17.41
N ILE A 87 19.51 -8.24 16.13
CA ILE A 87 18.70 -7.77 15.00
C ILE A 87 17.28 -8.33 15.08
N SER A 88 17.11 -9.59 15.50
CA SER A 88 15.79 -10.19 15.70
C SER A 88 15.04 -9.46 16.82
N GLY A 89 15.72 -9.16 17.93
CA GLY A 89 15.15 -8.38 19.04
C GLY A 89 14.76 -6.96 18.62
N THR A 90 15.60 -6.27 17.84
CA THR A 90 15.27 -4.94 17.31
C THR A 90 14.18 -4.98 16.24
N MET A 91 14.15 -6.01 15.39
CA MET A 91 13.09 -6.20 14.40
C MET A 91 11.74 -6.45 15.06
N GLN A 92 11.70 -7.24 16.13
CA GLN A 92 10.48 -7.47 16.91
C GLN A 92 10.00 -6.19 17.58
N ALA A 93 10.92 -5.42 18.20
CA ALA A 93 10.59 -4.13 18.79
C ALA A 93 10.06 -3.11 17.76
N PHE A 94 10.68 -3.04 16.57
CA PHE A 94 10.18 -2.21 15.48
C PHE A 94 8.83 -2.67 14.94
N GLN A 95 8.60 -3.98 14.84
CA GLN A 95 7.29 -4.52 14.45
C GLN A 95 6.23 -4.14 15.48
N GLU A 96 6.50 -4.33 16.77
CA GLU A 96 5.57 -4.01 17.86
C GLU A 96 5.24 -2.51 17.90
N GLU A 97 6.25 -1.65 17.73
CA GLU A 97 6.06 -0.20 17.63
C GLU A 97 5.24 0.18 16.38
N ALA A 98 5.53 -0.42 15.22
CA ALA A 98 4.78 -0.20 13.99
C ALA A 98 3.32 -0.65 14.11
N TYR A 99 3.06 -1.83 14.70
CA TYR A 99 1.71 -2.34 14.96
C TYR A 99 0.95 -1.43 15.92
N THR A 100 1.59 -0.99 17.01
CA THR A 100 1.00 -0.08 17.99
C THR A 100 0.62 1.24 17.33
N LYS A 101 1.54 1.86 16.58
CA LYS A 101 1.28 3.09 15.82
C LYS A 101 0.15 2.91 14.80
N LEU A 102 0.18 1.86 13.99
CA LEU A 102 -0.86 1.58 12.99
C LEU A 102 -2.23 1.33 13.64
N SER A 103 -2.27 0.61 14.77
CA SER A 103 -3.51 0.39 15.52
C SER A 103 -4.09 1.68 16.08
N ALA A 104 -3.24 2.59 16.57
CA ALA A 104 -3.65 3.89 17.06
C ALA A 104 -4.18 4.78 15.92
N VAL A 105 -3.49 4.80 14.78
CA VAL A 105 -3.94 5.52 13.57
C VAL A 105 -5.28 4.96 13.08
N ARG A 106 -5.42 3.64 12.98
CA ARG A 106 -6.71 2.99 12.61
C ARG A 106 -7.83 3.35 13.57
N ALA A 107 -7.57 3.32 14.88
CA ALA A 107 -8.56 3.69 15.89
C ALA A 107 -8.95 5.18 15.76
N LEU A 108 -7.98 6.06 15.50
CA LEU A 108 -8.20 7.48 15.28
C LEU A 108 -9.02 7.73 14.01
N GLN A 109 -8.63 7.14 12.88
CA GLN A 109 -9.32 7.26 11.60
C GLN A 109 -10.75 6.72 11.71
N LYS A 110 -10.95 5.56 12.35
CA LYS A 110 -12.30 5.01 12.61
C LYS A 110 -13.16 6.01 13.38
N ARG A 111 -12.59 6.66 14.41
CA ARG A 111 -13.30 7.68 15.19
C ARG A 111 -13.61 8.92 14.34
N GLN A 112 -12.66 9.39 13.53
CA GLN A 112 -12.84 10.54 12.64
C GLN A 112 -13.94 10.26 11.59
N VAL A 113 -13.90 9.11 10.92
CA VAL A 113 -14.95 8.69 9.98
C VAL A 113 -16.31 8.62 10.69
N LYS A 114 -16.38 7.96 11.86
CA LYS A 114 -17.65 7.88 12.62
C LYS A 114 -18.18 9.26 12.99
N SER A 115 -17.30 10.16 13.43
CA SER A 115 -17.66 11.54 13.77
C SER A 115 -18.15 12.29 12.53
N TYR A 116 -17.46 12.13 11.41
CA TYR A 116 -17.81 12.75 10.13
C TYR A 116 -19.22 12.34 9.68
N PHE A 117 -19.48 11.04 9.57
CA PHE A 117 -20.80 10.54 9.17
C PHE A 117 -21.90 10.96 10.14
N LYS A 118 -21.62 10.95 11.45
CA LYS A 118 -22.56 11.42 12.46
C LYS A 118 -22.92 12.91 12.26
N MET A 119 -21.92 13.77 12.06
CA MET A 119 -22.16 15.20 11.82
C MET A 119 -22.95 15.44 10.53
N ARG A 120 -22.60 14.75 9.43
CA ARG A 120 -23.32 14.86 8.16
C ARG A 120 -24.75 14.36 8.23
N PHE A 121 -24.97 13.28 8.97
CA PHE A 121 -26.31 12.76 9.24
C PHE A 121 -27.14 13.78 10.03
N GLU A 122 -26.58 14.36 11.08
CA GLU A 122 -27.23 15.39 11.89
C GLU A 122 -27.53 16.66 11.08
N ASP A 123 -26.57 17.12 10.25
CA ASP A 123 -26.73 18.26 9.34
C ASP A 123 -27.94 18.08 8.40
N VAL A 124 -28.00 16.93 7.73
CA VAL A 124 -29.06 16.61 6.76
C VAL A 124 -30.41 16.42 7.45
N LYS A 125 -30.43 15.78 8.62
CA LYS A 125 -31.64 15.64 9.43
C LYS A 125 -32.18 17.00 9.86
N MET A 126 -31.33 17.86 10.43
CA MET A 126 -31.72 19.21 10.83
C MET A 126 -32.21 20.05 9.65
N PHE A 127 -31.60 19.88 8.47
CA PHE A 127 -32.04 20.55 7.25
C PHE A 127 -33.47 20.11 6.85
N GLY A 128 -33.76 18.81 6.86
CA GLY A 128 -35.08 18.27 6.52
C GLY A 128 -36.16 18.55 7.57
N GLU A 129 -35.78 18.73 8.84
CA GLU A 129 -36.69 19.07 9.95
C GLU A 129 -36.96 20.57 10.09
N SER A 130 -36.18 21.41 9.40
CA SER A 130 -36.30 22.86 9.54
C SER A 130 -37.58 23.38 8.84
N PRO A 131 -38.45 24.15 9.54
CA PRO A 131 -39.73 24.59 8.99
C PRO A 131 -39.62 25.40 7.71
N GLN A 132 -38.57 26.23 7.58
CA GLN A 132 -38.33 27.07 6.41
C GLN A 132 -38.03 26.23 5.16
N GLN A 133 -37.16 25.22 5.31
CA GLN A 133 -36.80 24.28 4.25
C GLN A 133 -38.01 23.42 3.88
N GLN A 134 -38.74 22.91 4.87
CA GLN A 134 -39.96 22.13 4.61
C GLN A 134 -40.97 22.91 3.78
N GLN A 135 -41.21 24.18 4.11
CA GLN A 135 -42.11 25.05 3.35
C GLN A 135 -41.63 25.19 1.89
N VAL A 136 -40.39 25.66 1.68
CA VAL A 136 -39.85 25.90 0.33
C VAL A 136 -39.88 24.63 -0.53
N PHE A 137 -39.42 23.50 0.00
CA PHE A 137 -39.40 22.26 -0.78
C PHE A 137 -40.81 21.65 -0.94
N SER A 138 -41.74 21.87 0.01
CA SER A 138 -43.12 21.44 -0.17
C SER A 138 -43.85 22.23 -1.26
N ASP A 139 -43.57 23.54 -1.38
CA ASP A 139 -44.12 24.38 -2.45
C ASP A 139 -43.68 23.88 -3.84
N LEU A 140 -42.41 23.46 -3.96
CA LEU A 140 -41.87 22.84 -5.18
C LEU A 140 -42.56 21.51 -5.52
N LEU A 141 -42.84 20.67 -4.52
CA LEU A 141 -43.57 19.41 -4.73
C LEU A 141 -44.98 19.68 -5.27
N ASN A 142 -45.67 20.68 -4.73
CA ASN A 142 -47.07 20.96 -5.09
C ASN A 142 -47.23 21.53 -6.50
N ASN A 143 -46.36 22.46 -6.89
CA ASN A 143 -46.49 23.11 -8.20
C ASN A 143 -46.02 22.22 -9.37
N THR A 144 -45.46 21.05 -9.09
CA THR A 144 -45.05 20.08 -10.12
C THR A 144 -46.15 19.10 -10.49
N SER A 145 -47.27 19.09 -9.75
CA SER A 145 -48.45 18.28 -10.06
C SER A 145 -49.29 18.90 -11.19
N ILE A 146 -48.69 19.09 -12.38
CA ILE A 146 -49.47 19.40 -13.59
C ILE A 146 -49.98 18.07 -14.19
N LYS A 147 -51.30 18.05 -14.40
CA LYS A 147 -52.17 16.90 -14.72
C LYS A 147 -51.69 16.04 -15.92
N PRO A 148 -52.02 14.74 -15.93
CA PRO A 148 -51.92 13.91 -17.14
C PRO A 148 -52.96 14.40 -18.15
N SER A 149 -52.50 15.08 -19.19
CA SER A 149 -53.33 15.44 -20.35
C SER A 149 -53.56 14.22 -21.23
N VAL A 150 -54.57 13.44 -20.90
CA VAL A 150 -55.27 12.60 -21.87
C VAL A 150 -56.73 13.06 -21.85
N GLU A 151 -57.16 13.75 -22.90
CA GLU A 151 -58.48 13.58 -23.51
C GLU A 151 -58.46 14.08 -24.97
N PRO A 152 -59.31 13.50 -25.84
CA PRO A 152 -58.95 13.25 -27.22
C PRO A 152 -60.04 13.66 -28.22
N ASN A 153 -60.13 14.91 -28.67
CA ASN A 153 -60.89 15.28 -29.88
C ASN A 153 -61.05 16.80 -30.10
N ALA A 154 -61.16 17.11 -31.40
CA ALA A 154 -61.85 18.24 -32.03
C ALA A 154 -61.00 19.44 -32.48
N GLU A 155 -60.61 19.30 -33.75
CA GLU A 155 -60.36 20.25 -34.83
C GLU A 155 -60.64 21.77 -34.69
N LEU A 156 -59.77 22.48 -35.42
CA LEU A 156 -59.96 23.68 -36.24
C LEU A 156 -59.96 25.07 -35.58
N GLY A 157 -58.82 25.75 -35.80
CA GLY A 157 -58.78 27.11 -36.30
C GLY A 157 -58.58 28.19 -35.25
N VAL A 158 -57.39 28.79 -35.26
CA VAL A 158 -57.10 30.24 -35.29
C VAL A 158 -55.61 30.40 -34.99
N GLU A 159 -54.88 30.90 -35.99
CA GLU A 159 -53.56 31.48 -35.78
C GLU A 159 -53.72 32.70 -34.87
N LEU A 160 -53.31 32.56 -33.62
CA LEU A 160 -52.89 33.70 -32.81
C LEU A 160 -51.49 33.38 -32.31
N SER A 161 -50.55 34.17 -32.79
CA SER A 161 -49.20 34.33 -32.25
C SER A 161 -49.26 34.54 -30.74
N ALA A 162 -49.01 33.46 -30.00
CA ALA A 162 -48.60 33.46 -28.62
C ALA A 162 -47.50 32.41 -28.52
N GLU A 163 -46.31 32.88 -28.14
CA GLU A 163 -45.17 32.04 -27.77
C GLU A 163 -45.65 30.84 -26.93
N PRO A 164 -45.20 29.60 -27.23
CA PRO A 164 -45.67 28.41 -26.53
C PRO A 164 -45.29 28.51 -25.07
N GLY A 165 -46.27 28.21 -24.21
CA GLY A 165 -46.24 28.44 -22.77
C GLY A 165 -44.91 28.10 -22.12
N ALA A 166 -44.24 29.13 -21.62
CA ALA A 166 -43.26 28.98 -20.56
C ALA A 166 -43.99 28.37 -19.36
N GLU A 167 -43.85 27.05 -19.20
CA GLU A 167 -44.16 26.37 -17.95
C GLU A 167 -43.49 27.19 -16.85
N ALA A 168 -44.32 27.81 -15.99
CA ALA A 168 -43.86 28.63 -14.88
C ALA A 168 -43.14 27.70 -13.89
N SER A 169 -41.89 27.40 -14.19
CA SER A 169 -40.95 26.72 -13.33
C SER A 169 -40.74 27.68 -12.17
N ILE A 170 -41.37 27.37 -11.03
CA ILE A 170 -41.05 28.04 -9.77
C ILE A 170 -39.64 27.56 -9.43
N GLU A 171 -38.67 28.29 -9.94
CA GLU A 171 -37.29 28.17 -9.49
C GLU A 171 -37.21 28.82 -8.11
N PRO A 172 -36.45 28.24 -7.17
CA PRO A 172 -36.20 28.87 -5.89
C PRO A 172 -35.60 30.27 -6.09
N SER A 173 -35.82 31.18 -5.15
CA SER A 173 -35.22 32.52 -5.22
C SER A 173 -33.69 32.43 -5.34
N ALA A 174 -33.07 33.37 -6.04
CA ALA A 174 -31.61 33.39 -6.23
C ALA A 174 -30.86 33.34 -4.89
N ASP A 175 -31.32 34.10 -3.89
CA ASP A 175 -30.77 34.11 -2.54
C ASP A 175 -30.82 32.73 -1.86
N PHE A 176 -31.89 31.96 -2.11
CA PHE A 176 -32.01 30.61 -1.57
C PHE A 176 -31.08 29.64 -2.29
N VAL A 177 -30.92 29.76 -3.60
CA VAL A 177 -29.97 28.95 -4.38
C VAL A 177 -28.53 29.20 -3.92
N GLU A 178 -28.15 30.46 -3.70
CA GLU A 178 -26.84 30.83 -3.16
C GLU A 178 -26.63 30.22 -1.76
N PHE A 179 -27.62 30.37 -0.87
CA PHE A 179 -27.61 29.72 0.44
C PHE A 179 -27.43 28.20 0.34
N LEU A 180 -28.16 27.53 -0.57
CA LEU A 180 -28.04 26.08 -0.76
C LEU A 180 -26.63 25.70 -1.22
N GLN A 181 -26.06 26.41 -2.19
CA GLN A 181 -24.72 26.12 -2.69
C GLN A 181 -23.67 26.27 -1.58
N ASP A 182 -23.73 27.36 -0.81
CA ASP A 182 -22.85 27.58 0.33
C ASP A 182 -23.03 26.50 1.40
N TRP A 183 -24.27 26.11 1.68
CA TRP A 183 -24.57 25.06 2.66
C TRP A 183 -23.99 23.71 2.24
N LEU A 184 -24.10 23.36 0.95
CA LEU A 184 -23.59 22.10 0.38
C LEU A 184 -22.06 22.08 0.36
N VAL A 185 -21.43 23.14 -0.14
CA VAL A 185 -19.96 23.22 -0.29
C VAL A 185 -19.28 23.09 1.07
N ASN A 186 -19.78 23.81 2.09
CA ASN A 186 -19.24 23.79 3.46
C ASN A 186 -19.45 22.43 4.17
N ARG A 187 -20.27 21.55 3.60
CA ARG A 187 -20.61 20.24 4.18
C ARG A 187 -20.18 19.05 3.34
N ASP A 188 -19.31 19.27 2.35
CA ASP A 188 -18.82 18.24 1.42
C ASP A 188 -19.94 17.51 0.65
N PHE A 189 -21.07 18.19 0.44
CA PHE A 189 -22.10 17.74 -0.48
C PHE A 189 -21.89 18.37 -1.84
N ASP A 190 -22.08 17.56 -2.86
CA ASP A 190 -21.90 17.97 -4.25
C ASP A 190 -23.20 18.53 -4.84
N SER A 191 -24.33 17.91 -4.49
CA SER A 191 -25.64 18.36 -4.94
C SER A 191 -26.75 17.93 -3.99
N ILE A 192 -27.89 18.59 -4.09
CA ILE A 192 -29.15 18.18 -3.49
C ILE A 192 -30.18 17.92 -4.60
N THR A 193 -30.93 16.82 -4.46
CA THR A 193 -32.00 16.44 -5.38
C THR A 193 -33.26 16.14 -4.59
N LEU A 194 -34.38 16.75 -4.97
CA LEU A 194 -35.71 16.50 -4.44
C LEU A 194 -36.43 15.49 -5.32
N LEU A 195 -36.90 14.41 -4.70
CA LEU A 195 -37.75 13.41 -5.34
C LEU A 195 -39.18 13.49 -4.79
N ASN A 196 -40.16 13.26 -5.65
CA ASN A 196 -41.55 13.04 -5.24
C ASN A 196 -41.74 11.60 -4.67
N HIS A 197 -42.95 11.31 -4.18
CA HIS A 197 -43.30 9.98 -3.66
C HIS A 197 -43.10 8.84 -4.69
N ASP A 198 -43.25 9.13 -5.98
CA ASP A 198 -43.07 8.16 -7.07
C ASP A 198 -41.60 7.93 -7.47
N GLY A 199 -40.65 8.63 -6.83
CA GLY A 199 -39.24 8.54 -7.18
C GLY A 199 -38.88 9.24 -8.50
N LYS A 200 -39.58 10.32 -8.85
CA LYS A 200 -39.24 11.22 -9.95
C LYS A 200 -38.59 12.50 -9.43
N VAL A 201 -37.64 13.04 -10.18
CA VAL A 201 -36.95 14.28 -9.84
C VAL A 201 -37.90 15.47 -9.95
N VAL A 202 -38.02 16.26 -8.89
CA VAL A 202 -38.80 17.50 -8.86
C VAL A 202 -37.88 18.72 -8.97
N PHE A 203 -36.74 18.67 -8.31
CA PHE A 203 -35.74 19.73 -8.29
C PHE A 203 -34.34 19.12 -8.08
N SER A 204 -33.31 19.73 -8.66
CA SER A 204 -31.91 19.34 -8.45
C SER A 204 -31.01 20.55 -8.58
N THR A 205 -29.98 20.65 -7.73
CA THR A 205 -28.90 21.63 -7.93
C THR A 205 -27.83 21.13 -8.90
N ASP A 206 -27.82 19.84 -9.23
CA ASP A 206 -26.94 19.28 -10.27
C ASP A 206 -27.61 19.46 -11.64
N GLY A 207 -26.97 20.26 -12.49
CA GLY A 207 -27.45 20.54 -13.85
C GLY A 207 -27.43 19.35 -14.80
N ASN A 208 -26.81 18.23 -14.43
CA ASN A 208 -26.88 16.98 -15.20
C ASN A 208 -28.13 16.15 -14.90
N VAL A 209 -28.91 16.52 -13.87
CA VAL A 209 -30.08 15.77 -13.44
C VAL A 209 -31.34 16.43 -13.99
N GLU A 210 -31.97 15.77 -14.96
CA GLU A 210 -33.19 16.26 -15.60
C GLU A 210 -34.40 16.15 -14.66
N ARG A 211 -35.23 17.20 -14.65
CA ARG A 211 -36.52 17.21 -13.95
C ARG A 211 -37.46 16.17 -14.57
N GLY A 212 -38.22 15.47 -13.73
CA GLY A 212 -39.12 14.39 -14.13
C GLY A 212 -38.43 13.04 -14.37
N ALA A 213 -37.09 12.98 -14.37
CA ALA A 213 -36.35 11.75 -14.56
C ALA A 213 -36.72 10.71 -13.48
N PRO A 214 -37.07 9.47 -13.87
CA PRO A 214 -37.38 8.42 -12.92
C PRO A 214 -36.10 7.80 -12.36
N VAL A 215 -36.14 7.45 -11.07
CA VAL A 215 -35.14 6.60 -10.44
C VAL A 215 -35.19 5.18 -11.03
N LYS A 216 -34.02 4.59 -11.31
CA LYS A 216 -33.91 3.23 -11.87
C LYS A 216 -33.69 2.19 -10.78
N GLU A 217 -34.31 1.03 -10.91
CA GLU A 217 -34.12 -0.06 -9.95
C GLU A 217 -32.65 -0.49 -9.84
N GLY A 218 -32.19 -0.75 -8.62
CA GLY A 218 -30.83 -1.22 -8.34
C GLY A 218 -29.78 -0.14 -8.16
N THR A 219 -30.15 1.15 -8.29
CA THR A 219 -29.25 2.30 -8.04
C THR A 219 -29.27 2.75 -6.58
N SER A 220 -28.37 3.68 -6.22
CA SER A 220 -28.37 4.31 -4.89
C SER A 220 -29.68 5.06 -4.63
N GLU A 221 -30.21 5.76 -5.62
CA GLU A 221 -31.44 6.55 -5.48
C GLU A 221 -32.66 5.65 -5.29
N TRP A 222 -32.67 4.46 -5.91
CA TRP A 222 -33.74 3.47 -5.68
C TRP A 222 -33.76 3.00 -4.23
N GLU A 223 -32.60 2.67 -3.69
CA GLU A 223 -32.47 2.31 -2.28
C GLU A 223 -32.89 3.47 -1.36
N ALA A 224 -32.53 4.71 -1.73
CA ALA A 224 -32.94 5.91 -1.02
C ALA A 224 -34.46 6.10 -1.01
N VAL A 225 -35.16 5.89 -2.13
CA VAL A 225 -36.63 5.97 -2.19
C VAL A 225 -37.27 4.89 -1.29
N GLN A 226 -36.76 3.67 -1.32
CA GLN A 226 -37.32 2.56 -0.53
C GLN A 226 -37.11 2.74 0.98
N LYS A 227 -35.98 3.33 1.38
CA LYS A 227 -35.53 3.37 2.77
C LYS A 227 -35.63 4.75 3.43
N GLY A 228 -35.38 5.80 2.66
CA GLY A 228 -35.25 7.18 3.12
C GLY A 228 -36.56 7.95 3.21
N MET A 229 -37.67 7.43 2.65
CA MET A 229 -39.00 8.04 2.76
C MET A 229 -39.58 8.00 4.18
N LEU A 230 -39.05 7.14 5.06
CA LEU A 230 -39.54 6.97 6.43
C LEU A 230 -38.67 7.69 7.46
N GLU A 231 -37.36 7.73 7.24
CA GLU A 231 -36.41 8.32 8.18
C GLU A 231 -35.14 8.75 7.44
N THR A 232 -34.39 9.66 8.06
CA THR A 232 -33.08 10.05 7.54
C THR A 232 -32.16 8.82 7.51
N ARG A 233 -31.49 8.58 6.37
CA ARG A 233 -30.59 7.43 6.18
C ARG A 233 -29.37 7.80 5.38
N PHE A 234 -28.29 7.06 5.65
CA PHE A 234 -27.15 7.01 4.74
C PHE A 234 -27.34 5.85 3.75
N ILE A 235 -27.08 6.14 2.48
CA ILE A 235 -27.19 5.21 1.36
C ILE A 235 -25.80 5.05 0.76
N ASP A 236 -25.32 3.81 0.77
CA ASP A 236 -23.96 3.45 0.42
C ASP A 236 -23.64 3.65 -1.07
N TYR A 237 -22.35 3.67 -1.42
CA TYR A 237 -21.83 3.82 -2.76
C TYR A 237 -22.32 2.72 -3.69
N ARG A 238 -23.19 3.09 -4.64
CA ARG A 238 -23.67 2.24 -5.72
C ARG A 238 -23.83 3.08 -6.99
N LEU A 239 -24.09 2.41 -8.10
CA LEU A 239 -24.33 3.06 -9.39
C LEU A 239 -25.48 4.07 -9.29
N SER A 240 -25.27 5.26 -9.83
CA SER A 240 -26.29 6.32 -9.97
C SER A 240 -27.09 6.16 -11.26
N SER A 241 -28.41 6.41 -11.20
CA SER A 241 -29.22 6.62 -12.41
C SER A 241 -29.01 8.00 -13.05
N PHE A 242 -28.52 8.97 -12.28
CA PHE A 242 -28.44 10.38 -12.65
C PHE A 242 -27.04 10.81 -13.09
N SER A 243 -25.98 10.13 -12.62
CA SER A 243 -24.58 10.47 -12.90
C SER A 243 -23.87 9.46 -13.80
N GLY A 244 -24.50 9.04 -14.90
CA GLY A 244 -23.81 8.29 -15.96
C GLY A 244 -23.12 6.98 -15.53
N LEU A 245 -23.68 6.24 -14.55
CA LEU A 245 -23.12 4.99 -13.98
C LEU A 245 -21.89 5.17 -13.07
N GLU A 246 -21.67 6.36 -12.51
CA GLU A 246 -20.70 6.54 -11.43
C GLU A 246 -21.21 5.99 -10.09
N HIS A 247 -20.29 5.62 -9.20
CA HIS A 247 -20.63 5.15 -7.85
C HIS A 247 -20.79 6.35 -6.93
N VAL A 248 -22.00 6.56 -6.44
CA VAL A 248 -22.35 7.71 -5.59
C VAL A 248 -22.98 7.22 -4.29
N ALA A 249 -22.74 7.98 -3.23
CA ALA A 249 -23.37 7.81 -1.93
C ALA A 249 -24.27 9.01 -1.62
N TYR A 250 -25.35 8.75 -0.91
CA TYR A 250 -26.33 9.77 -0.54
C TYR A 250 -26.61 9.77 0.95
N PHE A 251 -26.87 10.95 1.51
CA PHE A 251 -27.71 11.06 2.69
C PHE A 251 -29.11 11.40 2.22
N SER A 252 -30.11 10.67 2.69
CA SER A 252 -31.50 10.88 2.33
C SER A 252 -32.27 11.35 3.55
N THR A 253 -33.10 12.38 3.45
CA THR A 253 -34.02 12.79 4.52
C THR A 253 -35.43 13.00 3.99
N PRO A 254 -36.46 12.47 4.66
CA PRO A 254 -37.83 12.69 4.25
C PRO A 254 -38.24 14.13 4.53
N LEU A 255 -39.12 14.64 3.68
CA LEU A 255 -39.86 15.88 3.90
C LEU A 255 -41.30 15.48 4.23
N PHE A 256 -41.67 15.66 5.50
CA PHE A 256 -43.03 15.45 5.96
C PHE A 256 -43.80 16.75 5.88
N ASN A 257 -44.98 16.70 5.26
CA ASN A 257 -45.97 17.77 5.36
C ASN A 257 -47.31 17.13 5.75
N ALA A 258 -47.98 17.67 6.76
CA ALA A 258 -49.14 17.04 7.41
C ALA A 258 -50.31 16.76 6.46
N ASP A 259 -50.38 17.52 5.36
CA ASP A 259 -51.49 17.47 4.39
C ASP A 259 -51.09 16.85 3.03
N GLN A 260 -49.85 16.33 2.86
CA GLN A 260 -49.31 16.01 1.53
C GLN A 260 -48.46 14.74 1.48
N SER A 261 -48.27 14.22 0.26
CA SER A 261 -47.41 13.07 -0.01
C SER A 261 -45.96 13.37 0.37
N PRO A 262 -45.29 12.49 1.13
CA PRO A 262 -43.92 12.73 1.57
C PRO A 262 -42.97 12.79 0.38
N GLY A 263 -42.10 13.79 0.40
CA GLY A 263 -40.98 13.93 -0.54
C GLY A 263 -39.68 13.43 0.06
N LEU A 264 -38.66 13.26 -0.77
CA LEU A 264 -37.35 12.83 -0.34
C LEU A 264 -36.26 13.77 -0.84
N LEU A 265 -35.43 14.28 0.07
CA LEU A 265 -34.21 14.99 -0.29
C LEU A 265 -33.03 14.03 -0.29
N LEU A 266 -32.26 14.06 -1.37
CA LEU A 266 -31.02 13.33 -1.54
C LEU A 266 -29.85 14.31 -1.57
N PHE A 267 -28.88 14.12 -0.67
CA PHE A 267 -27.65 14.89 -0.61
C PHE A 267 -26.51 14.03 -1.12
N ARG A 268 -26.00 14.33 -2.32
CA ARG A 268 -24.87 13.60 -2.92
C ARG A 268 -23.60 13.94 -2.17
N LEU A 269 -22.91 12.94 -1.65
CA LEU A 269 -21.61 13.13 -1.03
C LEU A 269 -20.54 13.37 -2.10
N LYS A 270 -19.63 14.32 -1.90
CA LYS A 270 -18.48 14.52 -2.80
C LYS A 270 -17.56 13.30 -2.82
N ASP A 271 -16.92 13.02 -3.96
CA ASP A 271 -16.00 11.88 -4.11
C ASP A 271 -14.76 11.94 -3.21
N ASN A 272 -14.35 13.17 -2.87
CA ASN A 272 -13.20 13.48 -2.03
C ASN A 272 -13.58 13.81 -0.58
N ALA A 273 -14.85 13.61 -0.17
CA ALA A 273 -15.34 13.94 1.16
C ALA A 273 -14.53 13.32 2.31
N LEU A 274 -14.00 12.11 2.10
CA LEU A 274 -13.22 11.37 3.10
C LEU A 274 -11.70 11.51 2.90
N ASP A 275 -11.24 12.23 1.87
CA ASP A 275 -9.83 12.30 1.53
C ASP A 275 -9.01 12.94 2.65
N SER A 276 -9.53 13.95 3.33
CA SER A 276 -8.85 14.61 4.46
C SER A 276 -8.63 13.64 5.63
N ILE A 277 -9.60 12.76 5.89
CA ILE A 277 -9.54 11.73 6.93
C ILE A 277 -8.61 10.58 6.51
N MET A 278 -8.66 10.18 5.25
CA MET A 278 -7.88 9.06 4.71
C MET A 278 -6.40 9.42 4.47
N LYS A 279 -6.11 10.69 4.15
CA LYS A 279 -4.74 11.19 3.92
C LYS A 279 -4.06 11.65 5.21
N ASP A 280 -4.78 11.70 6.34
CA ASP A 280 -4.21 11.98 7.64
C ASP A 280 -3.28 10.82 8.05
N THR A 281 -1.99 11.06 7.84
CA THR A 281 -0.87 10.15 8.16
C THR A 281 -0.09 10.66 9.37
N THR A 282 -0.68 11.56 10.17
CA THR A 282 -0.04 12.15 11.34
C THR A 282 0.48 11.04 12.27
N GLY A 283 1.80 11.00 12.44
CA GLY A 283 2.49 10.00 13.27
C GLY A 283 3.10 8.79 12.54
N LEU A 284 2.99 8.70 11.21
CA LEU A 284 3.54 7.59 10.41
C LEU A 284 4.92 7.87 9.78
N GLY A 285 5.46 9.10 9.89
CA GLY A 285 6.76 9.49 9.31
C GLY A 285 6.68 9.96 7.85
N GLU A 286 7.79 10.45 7.30
CA GLU A 286 7.84 11.19 6.02
C GLU A 286 7.75 10.32 4.75
N THR A 287 7.86 9.00 4.84
CA THR A 287 7.74 8.14 3.66
C THR A 287 6.26 7.92 3.30
N GLY A 288 5.74 8.89 2.54
CA GLY A 288 4.40 8.92 1.91
C GLY A 288 4.09 7.78 0.92
N GLU A 289 4.89 6.71 0.89
CA GLU A 289 4.58 5.46 0.19
C GLU A 289 3.56 4.58 0.96
N THR A 290 3.27 4.96 2.20
CA THR A 290 2.46 4.18 3.15
C THR A 290 0.95 4.28 2.87
N THR A 291 0.50 5.25 2.07
CA THR A 291 -0.93 5.42 1.76
C THR A 291 -1.48 4.19 1.02
N TRP A 292 -0.72 3.51 0.16
CA TRP A 292 -1.24 2.39 -0.63
C TRP A 292 -1.06 1.02 0.05
N SER A 293 0.04 0.84 0.78
CA SER A 293 0.31 -0.39 1.54
C SER A 293 -0.62 -0.51 2.75
N VAL A 294 -1.02 0.60 3.38
CA VAL A 294 -2.02 0.58 4.47
C VAL A 294 -3.42 0.25 3.95
N TRP A 295 -3.80 0.70 2.75
CA TRP A 295 -5.06 0.28 2.12
C TRP A 295 -5.14 -1.24 1.91
N MET A 296 -4.02 -1.86 1.48
CA MET A 296 -3.93 -3.31 1.26
C MET A 296 -3.92 -4.13 2.56
N VAL A 297 -3.20 -3.66 3.58
CA VAL A 297 -3.05 -4.34 4.87
C VAL A 297 -4.27 -4.13 5.80
N CYS A 298 -5.12 -3.14 5.53
CA CYS A 298 -6.41 -2.97 6.23
C CYS A 298 -7.54 -3.88 5.71
N PHE A 299 -7.43 -4.44 4.50
CA PHE A 299 -8.51 -5.20 3.85
C PHE A 299 -8.51 -6.70 4.22
N ASP A 300 -7.32 -7.32 4.33
CA ASP A 300 -7.13 -8.69 4.84
C ASP A 300 -5.61 -8.97 4.99
N PRO A 301 -5.10 -9.43 6.16
CA PRO A 301 -3.68 -9.79 6.31
C PRO A 301 -3.23 -10.95 5.40
N THR A 302 -4.14 -11.74 4.82
CA THR A 302 -3.81 -12.86 3.92
C THR A 302 -3.46 -12.41 2.49
N LEU A 303 -3.91 -11.22 2.06
CA LEU A 303 -3.62 -10.68 0.72
C LEU A 303 -2.22 -10.04 0.61
N ALA A 304 -1.56 -9.77 1.74
CA ALA A 304 -0.23 -9.14 1.80
C ALA A 304 0.91 -10.02 1.23
N ILE A 305 0.65 -11.29 0.87
CA ILE A 305 1.66 -12.24 0.39
C ILE A 305 1.93 -12.09 -1.12
N SER A 306 1.07 -11.42 -1.89
CA SER A 306 1.30 -11.20 -3.32
C SER A 306 2.11 -9.93 -3.58
N ARG A 307 3.43 -9.97 -3.33
CA ARG A 307 4.35 -8.96 -3.85
C ARG A 307 4.23 -8.93 -5.37
N ASN A 308 4.01 -7.73 -5.92
CA ASN A 308 4.16 -7.35 -7.33
C ASN A 308 2.88 -7.29 -8.18
N GLN A 309 1.94 -6.40 -7.82
CA GLN A 309 0.98 -5.84 -8.79
C GLN A 309 1.20 -4.33 -8.99
N PRO A 310 1.15 -3.83 -10.24
CA PRO A 310 1.24 -2.40 -10.53
C PRO A 310 -0.01 -1.66 -10.03
N SER A 311 0.13 -0.34 -9.84
CA SER A 311 -0.89 0.55 -9.28
C SER A 311 -2.27 0.36 -9.93
N PRO A 312 -3.34 0.19 -9.14
CA PRO A 312 -4.69 0.03 -9.67
C PRO A 312 -5.19 1.33 -10.33
N THR A 313 -5.87 1.21 -11.47
CA THR A 313 -6.46 2.32 -12.21
C THR A 313 -7.69 2.91 -11.46
N PRO A 314 -8.10 4.18 -11.74
CA PRO A 314 -9.21 4.86 -11.07
C PRO A 314 -10.53 4.08 -10.91
N PRO A 315 -11.01 3.26 -11.87
CA PRO A 315 -12.23 2.45 -11.65
C PRO A 315 -12.06 1.39 -10.56
N PHE A 316 -10.84 0.89 -10.33
CA PHE A 316 -10.56 -0.12 -9.30
C PHE A 316 -10.54 0.49 -7.88
N LEU A 317 -10.23 1.78 -7.76
CA LEU A 317 -10.31 2.56 -6.53
C LEU A 317 -11.74 2.73 -6.03
N LEU A 318 -12.69 2.97 -6.93
CA LEU A 318 -14.12 3.04 -6.59
C LEU A 318 -14.66 1.69 -6.09
N ILE A 319 -14.20 0.59 -6.68
CA ILE A 319 -14.57 -0.77 -6.28
C ILE A 319 -14.03 -1.09 -4.87
N LEU A 320 -12.78 -0.72 -4.56
CA LEU A 320 -12.20 -0.88 -3.22
C LEU A 320 -12.90 -0.02 -2.17
N LYS A 321 -13.24 1.24 -2.49
CA LYS A 321 -14.04 2.12 -1.63
C LYS A 321 -15.43 1.52 -1.35
N ALA A 322 -16.12 1.03 -2.39
CA ALA A 322 -17.43 0.39 -2.27
C ALA A 322 -17.37 -0.91 -1.45
N LEU A 323 -16.33 -1.73 -1.60
CA LEU A 323 -16.14 -2.96 -0.81
C LEU A 323 -15.87 -2.67 0.67
N PHE A 324 -15.09 -1.62 0.98
CA PHE A 324 -14.83 -1.18 2.35
C PHE A 324 -16.11 -0.69 3.03
N MET A 325 -16.89 0.16 2.36
CA MET A 325 -18.15 0.66 2.91
C MET A 325 -19.18 -0.46 3.10
N ARG A 326 -19.26 -1.41 2.15
CA ARG A 326 -20.13 -2.58 2.26
C ARG A 326 -19.74 -3.51 3.41
N TRP A 327 -18.44 -3.61 3.73
CA TRP A 327 -17.95 -4.34 4.92
C TRP A 327 -18.28 -3.61 6.23
N LEU A 328 -18.14 -2.29 6.24
CA LEU A 328 -18.50 -1.44 7.39
C LEU A 328 -20.01 -1.53 7.70
N ALA A 329 -20.86 -1.42 6.69
CA ALA A 329 -22.31 -1.55 6.82
C ALA A 329 -22.76 -2.98 7.21
N ARG A 330 -21.98 -4.02 6.87
CA ARG A 330 -22.26 -5.41 7.26
C ARG A 330 -21.86 -5.69 8.72
N THR A 331 -20.85 -4.99 9.25
CA THR A 331 -20.45 -5.10 10.65
C THR A 331 -21.39 -4.35 11.61
N GLU A 332 -22.06 -3.29 11.14
CA GLU A 332 -23.15 -2.64 11.91
C GLU A 332 -24.36 -3.56 12.12
N ARG A 333 -24.67 -4.45 11.16
CA ARG A 333 -25.78 -5.42 11.27
C ARG A 333 -25.62 -6.50 12.35
N GLN A 334 -24.47 -6.56 13.01
CA GLN A 334 -24.16 -7.51 14.08
C GLN A 334 -24.12 -6.84 15.47
N GLN A 335 -24.31 -5.51 15.57
CA GLN A 335 -24.26 -4.76 16.83
C GLN A 335 -25.49 -3.87 17.09
N LEU A 336 -26.52 -3.99 16.26
CA LEU A 336 -27.90 -3.59 16.52
C LEU A 336 -28.76 -4.85 16.40
#